data_AF-A0A3C1UDD7-F1
#
_entry.id   AF-A0A3C1UDD7-F1
#
_cell.length_a   1.000
_cell.length_b   1.000
_cell.length_c   1.000
_cell.angle_alpha   90.00
_cell.angle_beta   90.00
_cell.angle_gamma   90.00
#
_symmetry.space_group_name_H-M   'P 1'
#
loop_
_entity.id
_entity.type
_entity.pdbx_description
1 polymer ?
#
loop_
_entity_poly.entity_id
_entity_poly.type
_entity_poly.pdbx_seq_one_letter_code
_entity_poly.pdbx_strand_id
1 'polypeptide(L)' 'VLEYERTKSLYTLHNDMLKNSKPNLKVLHPLPRITEISQDVDDNPKAYFFQQAKNGLYARQAILCRALGID' A
#
# COMPACT_ATOMS: atom_id res chain seq x y z
N VAL A 1 9.80 23.73 0.67
CA VAL A 1 10.85 22.84 1.23
C VAL A 1 10.76 22.75 2.74
N LEU A 2 10.85 23.87 3.49
CA LEU A 2 10.77 23.88 4.96
C LEU A 2 9.48 23.27 5.54
N GLU A 3 8.32 23.51 4.92
CA GLU A 3 7.03 22.99 5.41
C GLU A 3 6.82 21.50 5.12
N TYR A 4 7.33 21.02 3.98
CA TYR A 4 7.35 19.59 3.63
C TYR A 4 8.23 18.81 4.60
N GLU A 5 9.44 19.28 4.87
CA GLU A 5 10.35 18.63 5.83
C GLU A 5 9.79 18.64 7.26
N ARG A 6 9.04 19.68 7.65
CA ARG A 6 8.36 19.75 8.97
C ARG A 6 7.21 18.75 9.13
N THR A 7 6.58 18.33 8.03
CA THR A 7 5.34 17.53 8.06
C THR A 7 5.54 16.09 7.59
N LYS A 8 6.59 15.82 6.82
CA LYS A 8 6.89 14.50 6.24
C LYS A 8 6.98 13.38 7.28
N SER A 9 7.57 13.65 8.44
CA SER A 9 7.71 12.65 9.52
C SER A 9 6.49 12.58 10.46
N LEU A 10 5.52 13.50 10.32
CA LEU A 10 4.33 13.51 11.19
C LEU A 10 3.34 12.39 10.84
N TYR A 11 3.43 11.85 9.63
CA TYR A 11 2.47 10.88 9.10
C TYR A 11 3.14 9.59 8.64
N THR A 12 4.15 9.13 9.38
CA THR A 12 4.74 7.80 9.17
C THR A 12 3.94 6.73 9.92
N LEU A 13 3.39 5.77 9.17
CA LEU A 13 2.75 4.59 9.74
C LEU A 13 3.81 3.63 10.29
N HIS A 14 3.66 3.29 11.57
CA HIS A 14 4.44 2.25 12.27
C HIS A 14 3.54 1.07 12.66
N ASN A 15 4.15 -0.08 12.92
CA ASN A 15 3.43 -1.32 13.20
C ASN A 15 2.61 -1.26 14.51
N ASP A 16 3.11 -0.54 15.51
CA ASP A 16 2.46 -0.34 16.81
C ASP A 16 1.09 0.38 16.68
N MET A 17 0.96 1.29 15.72
CA MET A 17 -0.28 2.00 15.39
C MET A 17 -1.40 1.05 14.94
N LEU A 18 -1.05 -0.15 14.47
CA LEU A 18 -2.01 -1.15 14.01
C LEU A 18 -2.57 -2.04 15.13
N LYS A 19 -2.06 -1.94 16.37
CA LYS A 19 -2.41 -2.82 17.50
C LYS A 19 -3.91 -2.91 17.77
N ASN A 20 -4.62 -1.78 17.73
CA ASN A 20 -6.06 -1.70 18.03
C ASN A 20 -6.94 -1.62 16.77
N SER A 21 -6.35 -1.82 15.58
CA SER A 21 -7.12 -1.77 14.33
C SER A 21 -7.94 -3.04 14.12
N LYS A 22 -9.03 -2.92 13.36
CA LYS A 22 -9.95 -4.03 13.07
C LYS A 22 -9.20 -5.26 12.52
N PRO A 23 -9.63 -6.49 12.85
CA PRO A 23 -8.98 -7.72 12.36
C PRO A 23 -8.91 -7.81 10.84
N ASN A 24 -9.89 -7.24 10.13
CA ASN A 24 -9.98 -7.25 8.67
C ASN A 24 -9.35 -6.02 7.99
N LEU A 25 -8.69 -5.12 8.73
CA LEU A 25 -8.03 -3.97 8.13
C LEU A 25 -6.91 -4.41 7.18
N LYS A 26 -6.78 -3.73 6.04
CA LYS A 26 -5.68 -3.88 5.10
C LYS A 26 -5.07 -2.51 4.79
N VAL A 27 -3.75 -2.41 4.88
CA VAL A 27 -2.96 -1.23 4.54
C VAL A 27 -2.60 -1.31 3.06
N LEU A 28 -3.02 -0.30 2.30
CA LEU A 28 -2.74 -0.16 0.87
C LEU A 28 -1.75 0.98 0.64
N HIS A 29 -0.96 0.87 -0.43
CA HIS A 29 -0.03 1.91 -0.87
C HIS A 29 0.30 1.69 -2.36
N PRO A 30 0.25 2.74 -3.21
CA PRO A 30 0.48 2.57 -4.65
C PRO A 30 1.94 2.24 -5.01
N LEU A 31 2.88 2.47 -4.09
CA LEU A 31 4.33 2.33 -4.27
C LEU A 31 4.89 3.29 -5.37
N PRO A 32 6.22 3.57 -5.39
CA PRO A 32 7.18 3.26 -4.35
C PRO A 32 6.85 4.00 -3.06
N ARG A 33 7.17 3.39 -1.92
CA ARG A 33 7.10 4.10 -0.64
C ARG A 33 8.46 4.70 -0.26
N ILE A 34 8.46 5.80 0.48
CA ILE A 34 9.70 6.47 0.91
C ILE A 34 9.84 6.39 2.43
N THR A 35 9.05 7.17 3.17
CA THR A 35 9.12 7.29 4.64
C THR A 35 7.75 7.28 5.32
N GLU A 36 6.69 7.26 4.54
CA GLU A 36 5.30 7.32 5.00
C GLU A 36 4.78 5.99 5.56
N ILE A 37 5.45 4.87 5.25
CA ILE A 37 5.20 3.56 5.86
C ILE A 37 6.56 2.97 6.26
N SER A 38 6.78 2.79 7.56
CA SER A 38 7.99 2.18 8.09
C SER A 38 8.09 0.70 7.69
N GLN A 39 9.33 0.20 7.58
CA GLN A 39 9.60 -1.20 7.22
C GLN A 39 9.11 -2.21 8.29
N ASP A 40 8.94 -1.77 9.54
CA ASP A 40 8.38 -2.60 10.62
C ASP A 40 6.93 -3.05 10.35
N VAL A 41 6.22 -2.40 9.42
CA VAL A 41 4.87 -2.76 9.00
C VAL A 41 4.85 -3.96 8.05
N ASP A 42 5.97 -4.31 7.40
CA ASP A 42 6.00 -5.28 6.29
C ASP A 42 5.51 -6.67 6.65
N ASP A 43 5.92 -7.15 7.81
CA ASP A 43 5.57 -8.48 8.31
C ASP A 43 4.19 -8.51 8.99
N ASN A 44 3.53 -7.35 9.13
CA ASN A 44 2.19 -7.32 9.69
C ASN A 44 1.20 -7.97 8.71
N PRO A 45 0.31 -8.90 9.14
CA PRO A 45 -0.68 -9.52 8.26
C PRO A 45 -1.70 -8.55 7.64
N LYS A 46 -1.71 -7.29 8.10
CA LYS A 46 -2.51 -6.20 7.55
C LYS A 46 -1.79 -5.44 6.43
N ALA A 47 -0.48 -5.57 6.27
CA ALA A 47 0.25 -5.02 5.13
C ALA A 47 -0.19 -5.72 3.83
N TYR A 48 -0.75 -4.96 2.89
CA TYR A 48 -1.35 -5.51 1.68
C TYR A 48 -0.87 -4.83 0.39
N PHE A 49 0.03 -3.85 0.50
CA PHE A 49 0.56 -3.10 -0.64
C PHE A 49 1.34 -3.97 -1.64
N PHE A 50 1.97 -5.07 -1.21
CA PHE A 50 2.60 -6.03 -2.14
C PHE A 50 1.56 -6.85 -2.91
N GLN A 51 0.53 -7.36 -2.23
CA GLN A 51 -0.57 -8.08 -2.88
C GLN A 51 -1.35 -7.14 -3.81
N GLN A 52 -1.53 -5.88 -3.43
CA GLN A 52 -2.10 -4.83 -4.28
C GLN A 52 -1.30 -4.64 -5.57
N ALA A 53 0.03 -4.52 -5.48
CA ALA A 53 0.89 -4.38 -6.66
C ALA A 53 0.75 -5.60 -7.60
N LYS A 54 0.72 -6.82 -7.04
CA LYS A 54 0.45 -8.05 -7.79
C LYS A 54 -0.94 -8.04 -8.43
N ASN A 55 -1.97 -7.55 -7.73
CA ASN A 55 -3.32 -7.44 -8.28
C ASN A 55 -3.39 -6.48 -9.48
N GLY A 56 -2.48 -5.51 -9.56
CA GLY A 56 -2.31 -4.67 -10.74
C GLY A 56 -1.95 -5.45 -12.01
N LEU A 57 -1.28 -6.61 -11.91
CA LEU A 57 -1.03 -7.48 -13.07
C LEU A 57 -2.34 -8.01 -13.63
N TYR A 58 -3.14 -8.66 -12.77
CA TYR A 58 -4.40 -9.28 -13.17
C TYR A 58 -5.44 -8.25 -13.65
N ALA A 59 -5.51 -7.09 -12.98
CA ALA A 59 -6.39 -6.01 -13.41
C ALA A 59 -6.03 -5.51 -14.81
N ARG A 60 -4.74 -5.32 -15.10
CA ARG A 60 -4.28 -4.91 -16.44
C ARG A 60 -4.53 -5.99 -17.48
N GLN A 61 -4.28 -7.26 -17.16
CA GLN A 61 -4.62 -8.39 -18.04
C GLN A 61 -6.11 -8.38 -18.39
N ALA A 62 -6.99 -8.25 -17.40
CA ALA A 62 -8.43 -8.20 -17.64
C ALA A 62 -8.85 -7.01 -18.53
N ILE A 63 -8.29 -5.82 -18.29
CA ILE A 63 -8.54 -4.63 -19.13
C ILE A 63 -8.07 -4.86 -20.57
N LEU A 64 -6.89 -5.45 -20.76
CA LEU A 64 -6.34 -5.76 -22.08
C LEU A 64 -7.17 -6.81 -22.82
N CYS A 65 -7.52 -7.92 -22.16
CA CYS A 65 -8.39 -8.95 -22.73
C CYS A 65 -9.73 -8.34 -23.16
N ARG A 66 -10.34 -7.52 -22.30
CA ARG A 66 -11.59 -6.82 -22.63
C ARG A 66 -11.44 -5.86 -23.81
N ALA A 67 -10.35 -5.11 -23.88
CA ALA A 67 -10.11 -4.15 -24.96
C ALA A 67 -9.85 -4.82 -26.31
N LEU A 68 -9.30 -6.04 -26.31
CA LEU A 68 -8.96 -6.81 -27.50
C LEU A 68 -10.02 -7.86 -27.89
N GLY A 69 -11.09 -8.02 -27.10
CA GLY A 69 -12.12 -9.04 -27.35
C GLY A 69 -11.64 -10.47 -27.13
N ILE A 70 -10.76 -10.67 -26.14
CA ILE A 70 -10.23 -11.98 -25.73
C ILE A 70 -11.03 -12.43 -24.49
N ASP A 71 -11.70 -13.58 -24.59
CA ASP A 71 -12.47 -14.21 -23.51
C ASP A 71 -11.63 -15.19 -22.68
#